data_AF-A0A2T4VHW0-F1
#
_entry.id   AF-A0A2T4VHW0-F1
#
_cell.length_a   1.000
_cell.length_b   1.000
_cell.length_c   1.000
_cell.angle_alpha   90.00
_cell.angle_beta   90.00
_cell.angle_gamma   90.00
#
_symmetry.space_group_name_H-M   'P 1'
#
loop_
_entity.id
_entity.type
_entity.pdbx_description
1 polymer ?
#
loop_
_entity_poly.entity_id
_entity_poly.type
_entity_poly.pdbx_seq_one_letter_code
_entity_poly.pdbx_strand_id
1 'polypeptide(L)'
;MQQVELRGDDEETFLHPSELEEEIRRGRVLSSAEVRYVPWTGTEFARIETIATLASAVDAPAARAAARLAKKPFPWATALLCVLLLLAFFLQARLGQMGLAPERLGAVGFEPTILEAAWWSPWTAPWLHAHAPHLFFNLPLLAYSCFRVERVLGMTGLLLVLLGASLGAALLIVPFSALPVVGSSVLAYGAWGAQLGLGLRLGEAIPRDQRAAYGWRSYVLFVFFLLLPSFSAPSVSVLGHVGGYLGGLAVSLWARPETLAPRTGKALTRLRVLGASLGLLALPAGLAWLLASSPTLLCSLSRHAGVPRDGLELSICWRMANHPGSLAGLNAWQVGPSSDSAVFAASHLLRQPDQLDPELLHQDWERRLGGSVTRTEVSALQEGWRAWTFTGQNRSVFEQARVEGIRIYRIGWYTERSVTPSRQAFYEAVLKTVRLSEPAELKSRREAWSKLQDSPQRTFEYGEALQDLGRYDEALALFARLETRDDGWEWESTRARFQICSAHPRLVACGGTWREDWLKKATLEDVEIRMPAIQWLVAEGRCPEARTQARRLEGVPEVDPEEVKQILSICEAPR
;
A
#
# COMPACT_ATOMS: atom_id res chain seq x y z
N MET A 1 -51.24 51.61 4.96
CA MET A 1 -50.58 50.29 5.04
C MET A 1 -49.87 50.23 6.37
N GLN A 2 -50.06 49.17 7.14
CA GLN A 2 -49.33 48.97 8.41
C GLN A 2 -47.86 48.66 8.08
N GLN A 3 -46.97 49.58 8.41
CA GLN A 3 -45.53 49.44 8.20
C GLN A 3 -44.83 49.29 9.55
N VAL A 4 -43.80 48.45 9.59
CA VAL A 4 -42.87 48.35 10.71
C VAL A 4 -41.75 49.34 10.48
N GLU A 5 -41.51 50.17 11.47
CA GLU A 5 -40.37 51.08 11.48
C GLU A 5 -39.18 50.36 12.10
N LEU A 6 -38.13 50.17 11.32
CA LEU A 6 -36.89 49.51 11.70
C LEU A 6 -35.80 50.56 11.87
N ARG A 7 -35.15 50.54 13.03
CA ARG A 7 -33.95 51.32 13.32
C ARG A 7 -32.75 50.38 13.40
N GLY A 8 -31.83 50.50 12.46
CA GLY A 8 -30.59 49.72 12.41
C GLY A 8 -29.44 50.51 11.80
N ASP A 9 -28.25 50.42 12.42
CA ASP A 9 -26.97 50.97 11.98
C ASP A 9 -27.08 52.28 11.15
N ASP A 10 -27.67 53.31 11.77
CA ASP A 10 -27.78 54.71 11.30
C ASP A 10 -28.87 55.08 10.25
N GLU A 11 -29.77 54.16 9.87
CA GLU A 11 -30.93 54.49 9.00
C GLU A 11 -32.28 54.00 9.57
N GLU A 12 -33.34 54.82 9.38
CA GLU A 12 -34.73 54.41 9.63
C GLU A 12 -35.35 53.89 8.32
N THR A 13 -35.81 52.65 8.35
CA THR A 13 -36.41 51.98 7.18
C THR A 13 -37.81 51.50 7.51
N PHE A 14 -38.71 51.59 6.53
CA PHE A 14 -40.09 51.13 6.67
C PHE A 14 -40.28 49.85 5.86
N LEU A 15 -40.69 48.77 6.52
CA LEU A 15 -40.88 47.46 5.90
C LEU A 15 -42.28 46.92 6.21
N HIS A 16 -42.81 46.05 5.35
CA HIS A 16 -44.00 45.29 5.72
C HIS A 16 -43.66 44.25 6.82
N PRO A 17 -44.55 43.95 7.78
CA PRO A 17 -44.27 42.99 8.85
C PRO A 17 -43.76 41.62 8.37
N SER A 18 -44.32 41.09 7.29
CA SER A 18 -43.89 39.81 6.71
C SER A 18 -42.53 39.89 6.01
N GLU A 19 -42.21 41.04 5.41
CA GLU A 19 -40.90 41.28 4.81
C GLU A 19 -39.83 41.34 5.90
N LEU A 20 -40.09 42.07 6.98
CA LEU A 20 -39.19 42.12 8.13
C LEU A 20 -38.94 40.71 8.71
N GLU A 21 -39.99 39.89 8.87
CA GLU A 21 -39.83 38.53 9.38
C GLU A 21 -38.91 37.68 8.47
N GLU A 22 -39.07 37.79 7.15
CA GLU A 22 -38.23 37.09 6.19
C GLU A 22 -36.79 37.63 6.15
N GLU A 23 -36.60 38.94 6.27
CA GLU A 23 -35.27 39.56 6.33
C GLU A 23 -34.52 39.20 7.63
N ILE A 24 -35.24 39.04 8.75
CA ILE A 24 -34.69 38.47 9.99
C ILE A 24 -34.30 37.01 9.75
N ARG A 25 -35.19 36.18 9.18
CA ARG A 25 -34.90 34.76 8.90
C ARG A 25 -33.65 34.58 8.04
N ARG A 26 -33.47 35.45 7.05
CA ARG A 26 -32.29 35.51 6.17
C ARG A 26 -31.05 36.09 6.83
N GLY A 27 -31.15 36.62 8.05
CA GLY A 27 -30.06 37.24 8.78
C GLY A 27 -29.59 38.58 8.19
N ARG A 28 -30.41 39.24 7.37
CA ARG A 28 -30.09 40.58 6.83
C ARG A 28 -30.40 41.67 7.84
N VAL A 29 -31.40 41.44 8.69
CA VAL A 29 -31.72 42.28 9.85
C VAL A 29 -31.26 41.56 11.13
N LEU A 30 -30.42 42.22 11.92
CA LEU A 30 -29.91 41.67 13.16
C LEU A 30 -31.00 41.61 14.24
N SER A 31 -31.02 40.54 15.03
CA SER A 31 -31.97 40.40 16.15
C SER A 31 -31.79 41.46 17.25
N SER A 32 -30.65 42.16 17.23
CA SER A 32 -30.37 43.27 18.14
C SER A 32 -30.96 44.60 17.70
N ALA A 33 -31.41 44.73 16.45
CA ALA A 33 -32.03 45.94 15.92
C ALA A 33 -33.36 46.23 16.62
N GLU A 34 -33.77 47.48 16.58
CA GLU A 34 -34.97 47.98 17.25
C GLU A 34 -36.07 48.21 16.23
N VAL A 35 -37.29 47.81 16.59
CA VAL A 35 -38.46 47.99 15.74
C VAL A 35 -39.59 48.64 16.52
N ARG A 36 -40.39 49.44 15.82
CA ARG A 36 -41.65 50.00 16.32
C ARG A 36 -42.79 49.54 15.42
N TYR A 37 -43.73 48.82 16.01
CA TYR A 37 -44.94 48.38 15.35
C TYR A 37 -46.06 48.20 16.37
N VAL A 38 -47.13 48.99 16.26
CA VAL A 38 -48.19 49.08 17.28
C VAL A 38 -48.70 47.71 17.75
N PRO A 39 -48.99 46.74 16.86
CA PRO A 39 -49.42 45.39 17.28
C PRO A 39 -48.39 44.56 18.06
N TRP A 40 -47.09 44.88 18.00
CA TRP A 40 -46.03 44.13 18.69
C TRP A 40 -45.42 44.89 19.87
N THR A 41 -45.21 46.20 19.72
CA THR A 41 -44.41 47.02 20.65
C THR A 41 -45.16 48.25 21.16
N GLY A 42 -46.40 48.49 20.70
CA GLY A 42 -47.13 49.71 21.01
C GLY A 42 -46.46 50.95 20.38
N THR A 43 -46.21 51.97 21.19
CA THR A 43 -45.61 53.24 20.75
C THR A 43 -44.10 53.29 20.91
N GLU A 44 -43.51 52.33 21.62
CA GLU A 44 -42.08 52.29 21.92
C GLU A 44 -41.32 51.39 20.93
N PHE A 45 -40.03 51.67 20.80
CA PHE A 45 -39.10 50.78 20.12
C PHE A 45 -38.74 49.63 21.05
N ALA A 46 -38.75 48.41 20.51
CA ALA A 46 -38.28 47.23 21.23
C ALA A 46 -37.29 46.45 20.36
N ARG A 47 -36.34 45.76 21.00
CA ARG A 47 -35.37 44.92 20.29
C ARG A 47 -36.08 43.70 19.71
N ILE A 48 -35.75 43.35 18.47
CA ILE A 48 -36.39 42.22 17.75
C ILE A 48 -36.35 40.93 18.58
N GLU A 49 -35.25 40.66 19.30
CA GLU A 49 -35.08 39.47 20.12
C GLU A 49 -36.01 39.38 21.35
N THR A 50 -36.65 40.47 21.77
CA THR A 50 -37.61 40.47 22.90
C THR A 50 -39.06 40.25 22.46
N ILE A 51 -39.34 40.24 21.15
CA ILE A 51 -40.68 40.15 20.59
C ILE A 51 -41.06 38.67 20.35
N ALA A 52 -42.07 38.18 21.07
CA ALA A 52 -42.46 36.77 21.04
C ALA A 52 -42.91 36.28 19.66
N THR A 53 -43.60 37.12 18.88
CA THR A 53 -44.08 36.78 17.52
C THR A 53 -42.94 36.56 16.53
N LEU A 54 -41.79 37.23 16.73
CA LEU A 54 -40.59 37.10 15.88
C LEU A 54 -39.63 36.02 16.36
N ALA A 55 -39.93 35.31 17.46
CA ALA A 55 -39.02 34.34 18.07
C ALA A 55 -38.61 33.21 17.09
N SER A 56 -39.55 32.77 16.23
CA SER A 56 -39.28 31.79 15.15
C SER A 56 -38.25 32.32 14.14
N ALA A 57 -38.42 33.56 13.68
CA ALA A 57 -37.50 34.20 12.74
C ALA A 57 -36.10 34.40 13.34
N VAL A 58 -36.03 34.81 14.61
CA VAL A 58 -34.78 34.98 15.35
C VAL A 58 -34.06 33.65 15.60
N ASP A 59 -34.80 32.53 15.73
CA ASP A 59 -34.20 31.21 15.91
C ASP A 59 -33.73 30.55 14.59
N ALA A 60 -34.00 31.19 13.44
CA ALA A 60 -33.52 30.70 12.15
C ALA A 60 -31.98 30.62 12.09
N PRO A 61 -31.38 29.62 11.41
CA PRO A 61 -29.94 29.42 11.40
C PRO A 61 -29.13 30.63 10.91
N ALA A 62 -29.61 31.31 9.86
CA ALA A 62 -28.96 32.48 9.30
C ALA A 62 -29.04 33.71 10.24
N ALA A 63 -30.20 33.95 10.85
CA ALA A 63 -30.39 34.98 11.88
C ALA A 63 -29.41 34.81 13.06
N ARG A 64 -29.25 33.57 13.54
CA ARG A 64 -28.34 33.25 14.64
C ARG A 64 -26.86 33.38 14.25
N ALA A 65 -26.51 32.98 13.03
CA ALA A 65 -25.18 33.18 12.49
C ALA A 65 -24.83 34.68 12.40
N ALA A 66 -25.73 35.50 11.86
CA ALA A 66 -25.59 36.94 11.75
C ALA A 66 -25.40 37.60 13.12
N ALA A 67 -26.30 37.30 14.08
CA ALA A 67 -26.23 37.82 15.44
C ALA A 67 -24.92 37.42 16.16
N ARG A 68 -24.42 36.20 15.92
CA ARG A 68 -23.16 35.74 16.51
C ARG A 68 -21.95 36.44 15.87
N LEU A 69 -21.94 36.60 14.55
CA LEU A 69 -20.87 37.32 13.83
C LEU A 69 -20.81 38.80 14.23
N ALA A 70 -21.95 39.42 14.49
CA ALA A 70 -22.03 40.80 14.98
C ALA A 70 -21.36 40.97 16.37
N LYS A 71 -21.51 39.97 17.27
CA LYS A 71 -20.89 39.97 18.60
C LYS A 71 -19.36 39.80 18.60
N LYS A 72 -18.78 39.37 17.47
CA LYS A 72 -17.32 39.16 17.29
C LYS A 72 -16.67 38.40 18.47
N PRO A 73 -17.18 37.21 18.88
CA PRO A 73 -16.67 36.51 20.05
C PRO A 73 -15.18 36.16 19.91
N PHE A 74 -14.49 36.12 21.06
CA PHE A 74 -13.10 35.71 21.13
C PHE A 74 -12.96 34.21 20.78
N PRO A 75 -12.01 33.83 19.91
CA PRO A 75 -11.87 32.47 19.40
C PRO A 75 -11.00 31.60 20.33
N TRP A 76 -11.55 31.19 21.47
CA TRP A 76 -10.83 30.41 22.48
C TRP A 76 -10.28 29.09 21.97
N ALA A 77 -11.02 28.36 21.14
CA ALA A 77 -10.59 27.07 20.62
C ALA A 77 -9.43 27.22 19.64
N THR A 78 -9.45 28.28 18.83
CA THR A 78 -8.34 28.63 17.93
C THR A 78 -7.08 29.02 18.70
N ALA A 79 -7.23 29.85 19.75
CA ALA A 79 -6.11 30.23 20.60
C ALA A 79 -5.49 28.99 21.28
N LEU A 80 -6.34 28.12 21.84
CA LEU A 80 -5.92 26.85 22.44
C LEU A 80 -5.21 25.96 21.42
N LEU A 81 -5.74 25.80 20.20
CA LEU A 81 -5.09 25.02 19.13
C LEU A 81 -3.67 25.53 18.84
N CYS A 82 -3.48 26.85 18.74
CA CYS A 82 -2.16 27.44 18.48
C CYS A 82 -1.17 27.15 19.62
N VAL A 83 -1.61 27.28 20.87
CA VAL A 83 -0.78 26.95 22.05
C VAL A 83 -0.43 25.45 22.05
N LEU A 84 -1.39 24.58 21.78
CA LEU A 84 -1.16 23.14 21.74
C LEU A 84 -0.20 22.73 20.61
N LEU A 85 -0.25 23.40 19.45
CA LEU A 85 0.72 23.16 18.37
C LEU A 85 2.14 23.57 18.76
N LEU A 86 2.30 24.69 19.48
CA LEU A 86 3.60 25.09 20.02
C LEU A 86 4.14 24.07 21.03
N LEU A 87 3.29 23.58 21.93
CA LEU A 87 3.65 22.55 22.90
C LEU A 87 4.00 21.22 22.23
N ALA A 88 3.22 20.80 21.22
CA ALA A 88 3.48 19.59 20.45
C ALA A 88 4.83 19.67 19.72
N PHE A 89 5.14 20.82 19.11
CA PHE A 89 6.43 21.02 18.45
C PHE A 89 7.60 21.06 19.44
N PHE A 90 7.42 21.67 20.61
CA PHE A 90 8.43 21.62 21.67
C PHE A 90 8.70 20.19 22.12
N LEU A 91 7.66 19.40 22.36
CA LEU A 91 7.80 17.99 22.71
C LEU A 91 8.47 17.20 21.58
N GLN A 92 8.06 17.41 20.33
CA GLN A 92 8.67 16.79 19.15
C GLN A 92 10.17 17.11 19.08
N ALA A 93 10.58 18.37 19.32
CA ALA A 93 11.98 18.76 19.30
C ALA A 93 12.79 18.05 20.41
N ARG A 94 12.21 17.86 21.60
CA ARG A 94 12.83 17.08 22.69
C ARG A 94 13.00 15.61 22.32
N LEU A 95 11.99 15.00 21.70
CA LEU A 95 12.07 13.62 21.22
C LEU A 95 13.08 13.47 20.07
N GLY A 96 13.18 14.47 19.20
CA GLY A 96 14.18 14.54 18.13
C GLY A 96 15.62 14.54 18.67
N GLN A 97 15.88 15.22 19.80
CA GLN A 97 17.18 15.15 20.49
C GLN A 97 17.52 13.74 20.99
N MET A 98 16.52 12.86 21.15
CA MET A 98 16.68 11.44 21.50
C MET A 98 16.72 10.52 20.28
N GLY A 99 16.79 11.06 19.06
CA GLY A 99 16.86 10.30 17.81
C GLY A 99 15.51 9.87 17.23
N LEU A 100 14.38 10.39 17.73
CA LEU A 100 13.06 10.10 17.20
C LEU A 100 12.63 11.14 16.16
N ALA A 101 12.74 10.76 14.88
CA ALA A 101 12.32 11.60 13.77
C ALA A 101 10.78 11.75 13.71
N PRO A 102 10.24 12.89 13.22
CA PRO A 102 8.80 13.14 13.12
C PRO A 102 8.02 12.03 12.38
N GLU A 103 8.64 11.44 11.37
CA GLU A 103 8.07 10.34 10.58
C GLU A 103 7.71 9.15 11.45
N ARG A 104 8.54 8.85 12.46
CA ARG A 104 8.34 7.76 13.42
C ARG A 104 7.40 8.12 14.57
N LEU A 105 7.12 9.40 14.78
CA LEU A 105 6.24 9.87 15.87
C LEU A 105 4.75 9.81 15.51
N GLY A 106 4.42 9.78 14.22
CA GLY A 106 3.03 9.63 13.77
C GLY A 106 2.71 10.35 12.47
N ALA A 107 3.61 10.30 11.48
CA ALA A 107 3.31 10.76 10.14
C ALA A 107 2.21 9.90 9.51
N VAL A 108 1.39 10.51 8.66
CA VAL A 108 0.34 9.80 7.91
C VAL A 108 0.90 9.38 6.56
N GLY A 109 0.63 8.15 6.14
CA GLY A 109 1.15 7.60 4.89
C GLY A 109 0.91 6.11 4.78
N PHE A 110 1.19 5.52 3.62
CA PHE A 110 0.96 4.10 3.39
C PHE A 110 1.66 3.21 4.43
N GLU A 111 2.98 3.36 4.61
CA GLU A 111 3.71 2.52 5.57
C GLU A 111 3.34 2.80 7.03
N PRO A 112 3.37 4.05 7.54
CA PRO A 112 3.05 4.28 8.94
C PRO A 112 1.60 3.90 9.27
N THR A 113 0.64 4.29 8.43
CA THR A 113 -0.78 4.10 8.74
C THR A 113 -1.22 2.64 8.55
N ILE A 114 -0.75 1.97 7.50
CA ILE A 114 -1.23 0.62 7.14
C ILE A 114 -0.26 -0.46 7.61
N LEU A 115 1.03 -0.36 7.26
CA LEU A 115 2.00 -1.42 7.58
C LEU A 115 2.41 -1.41 9.05
N GLU A 116 2.55 -0.23 9.67
CA GLU A 116 2.88 -0.09 11.09
C GLU A 116 1.63 -0.05 11.98
N ALA A 117 0.43 -0.15 11.39
CA ALA A 117 -0.86 -0.09 12.07
C ALA A 117 -1.06 1.17 12.94
N ALA A 118 -0.39 2.28 12.60
CA ALA A 118 -0.56 3.57 13.27
C ALA A 118 -1.87 4.23 12.79
N TRP A 119 -3.00 3.64 13.14
CA TRP A 119 -4.33 4.10 12.75
C TRP A 119 -4.67 5.50 13.26
N TRP A 120 -3.95 5.96 14.29
CA TRP A 120 -4.05 7.32 14.84
C TRP A 120 -3.28 8.36 14.01
N SER A 121 -2.46 7.93 13.04
CA SER A 121 -1.59 8.83 12.25
C SER A 121 -2.32 9.99 11.54
N PRO A 122 -3.57 9.84 11.03
CA PRO A 122 -4.33 10.99 10.52
C PRO A 122 -4.54 12.11 11.53
N TRP A 123 -4.59 11.77 12.81
CA TRP A 123 -4.82 12.71 13.90
C TRP A 123 -3.54 13.28 14.46
N THR A 124 -2.44 12.52 14.47
CA THR A 124 -1.14 12.96 15.00
C THR A 124 -0.33 13.75 13.99
N ALA A 125 -0.37 13.39 12.71
CA ALA A 125 0.43 14.04 11.66
C ALA A 125 0.26 15.58 11.58
N PRO A 126 -0.94 16.16 11.77
CA PRO A 126 -1.11 17.61 11.78
C PRO A 126 -0.40 18.33 12.94
N TRP A 127 -0.03 17.62 14.01
CA TRP A 127 0.67 18.21 15.16
C TRP A 127 2.19 18.20 15.02
N LEU A 128 2.71 17.48 14.02
CA LEU A 128 4.12 17.31 13.77
C LEU A 128 4.59 18.25 12.65
N HIS A 129 5.84 18.72 12.70
CA HIS A 129 6.43 19.59 11.68
C HIS A 129 7.87 19.21 11.40
N ALA A 130 8.26 19.13 10.13
CA ALA A 130 9.63 18.80 9.72
C ALA A 130 10.69 19.77 10.29
N HIS A 131 10.36 21.06 10.45
CA HIS A 131 11.27 22.09 10.95
C HIS A 131 10.53 23.31 11.53
N ALA A 132 11.21 24.11 12.34
CA ALA A 132 10.61 25.27 13.00
C ALA A 132 10.00 26.32 12.05
N PRO A 133 10.63 26.68 10.91
CA PRO A 133 10.00 27.59 9.95
C PRO A 133 8.64 27.10 9.42
N HIS A 134 8.45 25.77 9.29
CA HIS A 134 7.19 25.21 8.80
C HIS A 134 6.05 25.51 9.79
N LEU A 135 6.28 25.34 11.10
CA LEU A 135 5.30 25.71 12.12
C LEU A 135 5.08 27.23 12.16
N PHE A 136 6.16 28.00 12.12
CA PHE A 136 6.11 29.46 12.20
C PHE A 136 5.20 30.07 11.12
N PHE A 137 5.30 29.60 9.86
CA PHE A 137 4.41 30.07 8.79
C PHE A 137 2.99 29.51 8.88
N ASN A 138 2.80 28.30 9.42
CA ASN A 138 1.45 27.72 9.56
C ASN A 138 0.62 28.39 10.68
N LEU A 139 1.24 28.83 11.78
CA LEU A 139 0.51 29.38 12.94
C LEU A 139 -0.35 30.60 12.61
N PRO A 140 0.14 31.66 11.94
CA PRO A 140 -0.69 32.81 11.56
C PRO A 140 -1.83 32.43 10.62
N LEU A 141 -1.59 31.51 9.69
CA LEU A 141 -2.58 31.04 8.73
C LEU A 141 -3.70 30.27 9.43
N LEU A 142 -3.34 29.36 10.34
CA LEU A 142 -4.29 28.64 11.19
C LEU A 142 -5.08 29.57 12.09
N ALA A 143 -4.40 30.49 12.77
CA ALA A 143 -5.05 31.47 13.63
C ALA A 143 -6.11 32.22 12.81
N TYR A 144 -5.73 32.77 11.66
CA TYR A 144 -6.63 33.50 10.76
C TYR A 144 -7.82 32.67 10.29
N SER A 145 -7.59 31.45 9.79
CA SER A 145 -8.65 30.65 9.20
C SER A 145 -9.56 30.01 10.25
N CYS A 146 -9.00 29.46 11.32
CA CYS A 146 -9.75 28.74 12.34
C CYS A 146 -10.63 29.70 13.15
N PHE A 147 -10.16 30.92 13.45
CA PHE A 147 -11.00 31.86 14.21
C PHE A 147 -12.28 32.21 13.44
N ARG A 148 -12.21 32.31 12.11
CA ARG A 148 -13.36 32.62 11.26
C ARG A 148 -14.39 31.51 11.28
N VAL A 149 -13.91 30.27 11.23
CA VAL A 149 -14.76 29.08 11.35
C VAL A 149 -15.39 29.04 12.75
N GLU A 150 -14.60 29.25 13.81
CA GLU A 150 -15.06 29.24 15.21
C GLU A 150 -16.09 30.35 15.52
N ARG A 151 -15.94 31.54 14.93
CA ARG A 151 -16.89 32.63 15.11
C ARG A 151 -18.29 32.27 14.61
N VAL A 152 -18.39 31.45 13.56
CA VAL A 152 -19.67 30.99 13.02
C VAL A 152 -20.13 29.70 13.71
N LEU A 153 -19.28 28.67 13.67
CA LEU A 153 -19.64 27.30 14.05
C LEU A 153 -19.38 26.98 15.53
N GLY A 154 -18.71 27.87 16.26
CA GLY A 154 -18.28 27.63 17.64
C GLY A 154 -17.15 26.60 17.75
N MET A 155 -16.76 26.30 18.99
CA MET A 155 -15.68 25.35 19.29
C MET A 155 -15.95 23.95 18.74
N THR A 156 -17.16 23.41 18.93
CA THR A 156 -17.50 22.06 18.49
C THR A 156 -17.54 21.94 16.97
N GLY A 157 -18.03 22.97 16.29
CA GLY A 157 -18.01 23.00 14.83
C GLY A 157 -16.60 23.18 14.26
N LEU A 158 -15.73 23.97 14.90
CA LEU A 158 -14.31 24.02 14.54
C LEU A 158 -13.66 22.63 14.70
N LEU A 159 -13.90 21.94 15.82
CA LEU A 159 -13.38 20.59 16.05
C LEU A 159 -13.79 19.63 14.93
N LEU A 160 -15.08 19.62 14.55
CA LEU A 160 -15.55 18.79 13.44
C LEU A 160 -14.84 19.12 12.12
N VAL A 161 -14.62 20.41 11.83
CA VAL A 161 -13.90 20.83 10.62
C VAL A 161 -12.46 20.35 10.63
N LEU A 162 -11.76 20.45 11.77
CA LEU A 162 -10.39 19.96 11.91
C LEU A 162 -10.31 18.44 11.76
N LEU A 163 -11.26 17.70 12.36
CA LEU A 163 -11.36 16.25 12.18
C LEU A 163 -11.66 15.86 10.73
N GLY A 164 -12.60 16.55 10.09
CA GLY A 164 -12.92 16.34 8.68
C GLY A 164 -11.73 16.63 7.76
N ALA A 165 -10.96 17.68 8.04
CA ALA A 165 -9.77 18.03 7.29
C ALA A 165 -8.69 16.95 7.41
N SER A 166 -8.38 16.51 8.63
CA SER A 166 -7.42 15.43 8.86
C SER A 166 -7.84 14.13 8.17
N LEU A 167 -9.13 13.78 8.24
CA LEU A 167 -9.65 12.59 7.58
C LEU A 167 -9.56 12.71 6.05
N GLY A 168 -10.02 13.83 5.49
CA GLY A 168 -9.94 14.08 4.05
C GLY A 168 -8.51 14.06 3.53
N ALA A 169 -7.56 14.63 4.29
CA ALA A 169 -6.14 14.56 3.98
C ALA A 169 -5.63 13.11 3.98
N ALA A 170 -5.95 12.32 5.01
CA ALA A 170 -5.53 10.92 5.10
C ALA A 170 -6.10 10.06 3.95
N LEU A 171 -7.34 10.28 3.54
CA LEU A 171 -7.99 9.58 2.43
C LEU A 171 -7.26 9.79 1.10
N LEU A 172 -6.54 10.91 0.92
CA LEU A 172 -5.72 11.14 -0.28
C LEU A 172 -4.25 10.77 -0.06
N ILE A 173 -3.69 11.03 1.12
CA ILE A 173 -2.27 10.77 1.41
C ILE A 173 -1.98 9.27 1.43
N VAL A 174 -2.75 8.48 2.19
CA VAL A 174 -2.46 7.06 2.41
C VAL A 174 -2.42 6.26 1.08
N PRO A 175 -3.42 6.34 0.19
CA PRO A 175 -3.37 5.61 -1.06
C PRO A 175 -2.43 6.22 -2.10
N PHE A 176 -2.28 7.55 -2.19
CA PHE A 176 -1.64 8.19 -3.35
C PHE A 176 -0.30 8.89 -3.09
N SER A 177 0.03 9.25 -1.84
CA SER A 177 1.31 9.90 -1.53
C SER A 177 2.47 8.91 -1.55
N ALA A 178 3.57 9.25 -2.22
CA ALA A 178 4.78 8.43 -2.23
C ALA A 178 5.54 8.48 -0.90
N LEU A 179 5.45 9.61 -0.19
CA LEU A 179 6.14 9.86 1.07
C LEU A 179 5.15 10.04 2.23
N PRO A 180 5.54 9.67 3.47
CA PRO A 180 4.82 10.06 4.67
C PRO A 180 4.72 11.59 4.79
N VAL A 181 3.63 12.07 5.40
CA VAL A 181 3.33 13.50 5.50
C VAL A 181 3.09 13.90 6.95
N VAL A 182 3.62 15.07 7.31
CA VAL A 182 3.37 15.77 8.57
C VAL A 182 3.06 17.24 8.28
N GLY A 183 2.40 17.92 9.21
CA GLY A 183 2.23 19.37 9.17
C GLY A 183 0.80 19.83 9.38
N SER A 184 0.66 20.88 10.16
CA SER A 184 -0.64 21.50 10.47
C SER A 184 -1.28 22.26 9.30
N SER A 185 -0.60 22.39 8.16
CA SER A 185 -1.14 23.05 6.97
C SER A 185 -2.42 22.38 6.45
N VAL A 186 -2.57 21.05 6.63
CA VAL A 186 -3.82 20.34 6.28
C VAL A 186 -5.04 20.90 7.03
N LEU A 187 -4.87 21.33 8.28
CA LEU A 187 -5.91 21.95 9.09
C LEU A 187 -6.24 23.35 8.59
N ALA A 188 -5.23 24.09 8.13
CA ALA A 188 -5.42 25.42 7.54
C ALA A 188 -6.25 25.31 6.25
N TYR A 189 -5.84 24.43 5.34
CA TYR A 189 -6.60 24.14 4.12
C TYR A 189 -8.05 23.73 4.43
N GLY A 190 -8.25 22.87 5.44
CA GLY A 190 -9.58 22.52 5.91
C GLY A 190 -10.40 23.69 6.44
N ALA A 191 -9.80 24.57 7.23
CA ALA A 191 -10.47 25.78 7.72
C ALA A 191 -10.79 26.77 6.58
N TRP A 192 -9.99 26.84 5.52
CA TRP A 192 -10.32 27.62 4.31
C TRP A 192 -11.40 26.95 3.45
N GLY A 193 -11.41 25.63 3.33
CA GLY A 193 -12.51 24.89 2.72
C GLY A 193 -13.82 25.09 3.49
N ALA A 194 -13.76 25.09 4.82
CA ALA A 194 -14.92 25.38 5.66
C ALA A 194 -15.41 26.82 5.49
N GLN A 195 -14.53 27.80 5.32
CA GLN A 195 -14.93 29.16 5.00
C GLN A 195 -15.70 29.24 3.67
N LEU A 196 -15.33 28.44 2.66
CA LEU A 196 -16.10 28.35 1.40
C LEU A 196 -17.51 27.86 1.66
N GLY A 197 -17.64 26.72 2.34
CA GLY A 197 -18.95 26.14 2.61
C GLY A 197 -19.82 27.03 3.49
N LEU A 198 -19.21 27.75 4.44
CA LEU A 198 -19.90 28.78 5.23
C LEU A 198 -20.38 29.95 4.36
N GLY A 199 -19.55 30.43 3.44
CA GLY A 199 -19.92 31.45 2.47
C GLY A 199 -21.10 31.03 1.60
N LEU A 200 -21.05 29.80 1.06
CA LEU A 200 -22.13 29.21 0.26
C LEU A 200 -23.43 29.02 1.06
N ARG A 201 -23.31 28.65 2.34
CA ARG A 201 -24.46 28.36 3.21
C ARG A 201 -25.13 29.61 3.78
N LEU A 202 -24.33 30.63 4.13
CA LEU A 202 -24.82 31.83 4.82
C LEU A 202 -25.06 33.00 3.87
N GLY A 203 -24.28 33.12 2.79
CA GLY A 203 -24.42 34.19 1.80
C GLY A 203 -24.58 35.57 2.43
N GLU A 204 -25.74 36.18 2.20
CA GLU A 204 -26.05 37.53 2.66
C GLU A 204 -26.24 37.67 4.18
N ALA A 205 -26.41 36.56 4.90
CA ALA A 205 -26.49 36.51 6.36
C ALA A 205 -25.15 36.87 7.04
N ILE A 206 -24.05 36.85 6.29
CA ILE A 206 -22.76 37.37 6.78
C ILE A 206 -22.85 38.90 6.79
N PRO A 207 -22.61 39.56 7.94
CA PRO A 207 -22.65 41.02 8.06
C PRO A 207 -21.80 41.71 6.99
N ARG A 208 -22.29 42.83 6.44
CA ARG A 208 -21.70 43.53 5.28
C ARG A 208 -20.20 43.84 5.49
N ASP A 209 -19.82 44.29 6.68
CA ASP A 209 -18.42 44.60 7.08
C ASP A 209 -17.50 43.35 7.07
N GLN A 210 -18.07 42.15 7.16
CA GLN A 210 -17.35 40.89 7.22
C GLN A 210 -17.40 40.08 5.92
N ARG A 211 -18.25 40.43 4.95
CA ARG A 211 -18.40 39.67 3.69
C ARG A 211 -17.09 39.49 2.93
N ALA A 212 -16.31 40.56 2.74
CA ALA A 212 -15.00 40.45 2.10
C ALA A 212 -14.05 39.51 2.86
N ALA A 213 -14.19 39.45 4.18
CA ALA A 213 -13.37 38.68 5.09
C ALA A 213 -13.66 37.16 5.05
N TYR A 214 -14.84 36.76 4.59
CA TYR A 214 -15.20 35.36 4.27
C TYR A 214 -15.19 35.09 2.76
N GLY A 215 -15.21 36.13 1.92
CA GLY A 215 -15.15 36.08 0.46
C GLY A 215 -13.78 36.47 -0.09
N TRP A 216 -13.75 37.38 -1.07
CA TRP A 216 -12.60 37.64 -1.93
C TRP A 216 -11.27 37.86 -1.18
N ARG A 217 -11.25 38.66 -0.10
CA ARG A 217 -10.02 38.95 0.65
C ARG A 217 -9.47 37.70 1.32
N SER A 218 -10.33 36.81 1.80
CA SER A 218 -9.89 35.53 2.39
C SER A 218 -9.25 34.62 1.37
N TYR A 219 -9.79 34.58 0.14
CA TYR A 219 -9.26 33.75 -0.95
C TYR A 219 -7.99 34.31 -1.56
N VAL A 220 -7.84 35.63 -1.62
CA VAL A 220 -6.57 36.24 -2.02
C VAL A 220 -5.47 35.83 -1.04
N LEU A 221 -5.73 35.91 0.27
CA LEU A 221 -4.77 35.43 1.29
C LEU A 221 -4.49 33.93 1.15
N PHE A 222 -5.52 33.12 0.92
CA PHE A 222 -5.37 31.68 0.67
C PHE A 222 -4.46 31.40 -0.52
N VAL A 223 -4.69 32.08 -1.64
CA VAL A 223 -3.92 31.85 -2.87
C VAL A 223 -2.46 32.23 -2.67
N PHE A 224 -2.18 33.41 -2.13
CA PHE A 224 -0.81 33.90 -1.99
C PHE A 224 -0.01 33.17 -0.90
N PHE A 225 -0.63 32.84 0.23
CA PHE A 225 0.11 32.28 1.38
C PHE A 225 0.03 30.76 1.51
N LEU A 226 -0.91 30.10 0.83
CA LEU A 226 -1.04 28.64 0.86
C LEU A 226 -0.92 28.05 -0.54
N LEU A 227 -1.82 28.43 -1.46
CA LEU A 227 -1.93 27.72 -2.75
C LEU A 227 -0.67 27.83 -3.61
N LEU A 228 -0.15 29.04 -3.85
CA LEU A 228 1.03 29.26 -4.69
C LEU A 228 2.30 28.59 -4.11
N PRO A 229 2.63 28.76 -2.81
CA PRO A 229 3.75 28.05 -2.20
C PRO A 229 3.66 26.52 -2.33
N SER A 230 2.46 25.95 -2.26
CA SER A 230 2.26 24.49 -2.30
C SER A 230 2.64 23.83 -3.62
N PHE A 231 2.66 24.57 -4.73
CA PHE A 231 3.16 24.08 -6.02
C PHE A 231 4.62 24.42 -6.28
N SER A 232 5.22 25.27 -5.45
CA SER A 232 6.58 25.77 -5.63
C SER A 232 7.63 24.95 -4.85
N ALA A 233 7.20 24.16 -3.86
CA ALA A 233 8.07 23.41 -2.96
C ALA A 233 7.86 21.89 -3.11
N PRO A 234 8.87 21.12 -3.59
CA PRO A 234 8.76 19.67 -3.80
C PRO A 234 8.43 18.85 -2.54
N SER A 235 8.74 19.38 -1.36
CA SER A 235 8.50 18.75 -0.06
C SER A 235 7.08 18.95 0.49
N VAL A 236 6.18 19.58 -0.28
CA VAL A 236 4.81 19.90 0.16
C VAL A 236 3.80 18.91 -0.41
N SER A 237 2.96 18.35 0.46
CA SER A 237 1.92 17.41 0.06
C SER A 237 0.68 18.11 -0.48
N VAL A 238 0.61 18.26 -1.81
CA VAL A 238 -0.59 18.77 -2.51
C VAL A 238 -1.82 17.89 -2.23
N LEU A 239 -1.64 16.57 -2.16
CA LEU A 239 -2.71 15.62 -1.84
C LEU A 239 -3.30 15.88 -0.45
N GLY A 240 -2.45 16.10 0.55
CA GLY A 240 -2.88 16.44 1.90
C GLY A 240 -3.68 17.75 1.94
N HIS A 241 -3.26 18.74 1.18
CA HIS A 241 -3.92 20.05 1.09
C HIS A 241 -5.28 19.98 0.41
N VAL A 242 -5.38 19.31 -0.74
CA VAL A 242 -6.65 19.09 -1.44
C VAL A 242 -7.61 18.29 -0.55
N GLY A 243 -7.13 17.21 0.06
CA GLY A 243 -7.94 16.38 0.94
C GLY A 243 -8.42 17.13 2.17
N GLY A 244 -7.54 17.91 2.81
CA GLY A 244 -7.87 18.77 3.93
C GLY A 244 -8.95 19.79 3.58
N TYR A 245 -8.79 20.49 2.46
CA TYR A 245 -9.75 21.47 1.95
C TYR A 245 -11.13 20.86 1.72
N LEU A 246 -11.19 19.74 0.99
CA LEU A 246 -12.45 19.04 0.70
C LEU A 246 -13.12 18.51 1.97
N GLY A 247 -12.33 17.99 2.92
CA GLY A 247 -12.84 17.52 4.21
C GLY A 247 -13.47 18.64 5.04
N GLY A 248 -12.79 19.78 5.16
CA GLY A 248 -13.34 20.95 5.86
C GLY A 248 -14.57 21.54 5.18
N LEU A 249 -14.56 21.63 3.84
CA LEU A 249 -15.71 22.05 3.04
C LEU A 249 -16.92 21.14 3.28
N ALA A 250 -16.75 19.83 3.13
CA ALA A 250 -17.82 18.85 3.32
C ALA A 250 -18.44 18.94 4.72
N VAL A 251 -17.61 19.01 5.76
CA VAL A 251 -18.10 19.17 7.13
C VAL A 251 -18.86 20.48 7.33
N SER A 252 -18.38 21.60 6.79
CA SER A 252 -19.07 22.90 6.95
C SER A 252 -20.46 22.95 6.29
N LEU A 253 -20.63 22.23 5.17
CA LEU A 253 -21.90 22.10 4.46
C LEU A 253 -22.88 21.17 5.18
N TRP A 254 -22.39 20.05 5.71
CA TRP A 254 -23.23 19.04 6.36
C TRP A 254 -23.51 19.32 7.84
N ALA A 255 -22.51 19.75 8.61
CA ALA A 255 -22.61 19.86 10.06
C ALA A 255 -23.59 20.96 10.50
N ARG A 256 -24.41 20.67 11.50
CA ARG A 256 -25.28 21.63 12.19
C ARG A 256 -24.77 21.82 13.62
N PRO A 257 -23.72 22.61 13.85
CA PRO A 257 -23.21 22.82 15.20
C PRO A 257 -24.24 23.53 16.08
N GLU A 258 -24.03 23.45 17.40
CA GLU A 258 -24.92 24.03 18.41
C GLU A 258 -25.19 25.53 18.20
N THR A 259 -24.23 26.26 17.61
CA THR A 259 -24.38 27.69 17.30
C THR A 259 -25.41 27.96 16.20
N LEU A 260 -25.71 26.98 15.34
CA LEU A 260 -26.67 27.09 14.23
C LEU A 260 -27.94 26.25 14.44
N ALA A 261 -27.97 25.33 15.42
CA ALA A 261 -29.12 24.48 15.71
C ALA A 261 -30.18 25.15 16.63
N PRO A 262 -31.49 24.94 16.42
CA PRO A 262 -32.56 25.63 17.17
C PRO A 262 -32.36 25.62 18.69
N ARG A 263 -32.88 26.64 19.39
CA ARG A 263 -32.79 26.71 20.86
C ARG A 263 -33.50 25.53 21.54
N THR A 264 -34.54 25.00 20.91
CA THR A 264 -35.21 23.76 21.30
C THR A 264 -34.44 22.53 20.77
N GLY A 265 -34.25 21.50 21.60
CA GLY A 265 -33.57 20.27 21.17
C GLY A 265 -32.03 20.31 21.17
N LYS A 266 -31.41 21.19 21.99
CA LYS A 266 -29.94 21.23 22.17
C LYS A 266 -29.33 19.88 22.53
N ALA A 267 -30.00 19.09 23.37
CA ALA A 267 -29.54 17.75 23.77
C ALA A 267 -29.35 16.83 22.55
N LEU A 268 -30.34 16.77 21.65
CA LEU A 268 -30.25 15.98 20.42
C LEU A 268 -29.14 16.49 19.49
N THR A 269 -28.96 17.80 19.39
CA THR A 269 -27.86 18.39 18.60
C THR A 269 -26.50 17.99 19.18
N ARG A 270 -26.33 18.06 20.51
CA ARG A 270 -25.08 17.64 21.19
C ARG A 270 -24.82 16.15 20.96
N LEU A 271 -25.83 15.30 21.03
CA LEU A 271 -25.72 13.87 20.72
C LEU A 271 -25.29 13.62 19.27
N ARG A 272 -25.88 14.35 18.30
CA ARG A 272 -25.48 14.25 16.89
C ARG A 272 -24.04 14.70 16.66
N VAL A 273 -23.64 15.82 17.26
CA VAL A 273 -22.26 16.32 17.18
C VAL A 273 -21.29 15.33 17.81
N LEU A 274 -21.63 14.78 18.98
CA LEU A 274 -20.82 13.75 19.64
C LEU A 274 -20.70 12.50 18.76
N GLY A 275 -21.81 12.00 18.21
CA GLY A 275 -21.82 10.87 17.28
C GLY A 275 -21.00 11.12 16.03
N ALA A 276 -21.08 12.32 15.45
CA ALA A 276 -20.26 12.72 14.30
C ALA A 276 -18.77 12.79 14.65
N SER A 277 -18.40 13.35 15.81
CA SER A 277 -17.02 13.39 16.28
C SER A 277 -16.46 11.99 16.52
N LEU A 278 -17.22 11.12 17.19
CA LEU A 278 -16.84 9.73 17.42
C LEU A 278 -16.70 8.96 16.11
N GLY A 279 -17.63 9.16 15.17
CA GLY A 279 -17.57 8.57 13.83
C GLY A 279 -16.34 9.01 13.07
N LEU A 280 -16.06 10.33 13.03
CA LEU A 280 -14.86 10.86 12.40
C LEU A 280 -13.60 10.28 13.01
N LEU A 281 -13.52 10.19 14.35
CA LEU A 281 -12.36 9.64 15.08
C LEU A 281 -12.15 8.14 14.85
N ALA A 282 -13.22 7.36 14.82
CA ALA A 282 -13.17 5.90 14.68
C ALA A 282 -12.96 5.45 13.22
N LEU A 283 -13.31 6.28 12.24
CA LEU A 283 -13.25 5.89 10.83
C LEU A 283 -11.83 5.54 10.36
N PRO A 284 -10.76 6.29 10.69
CA PRO A 284 -9.41 5.86 10.39
C PRO A 284 -8.99 4.56 11.07
N ALA A 285 -9.45 4.30 12.29
CA ALA A 285 -9.20 3.03 12.96
C ALA A 285 -9.86 1.86 12.22
N GLY A 286 -11.13 2.00 11.88
CA GLY A 286 -11.85 1.00 11.09
C GLY A 286 -11.24 0.79 9.70
N LEU A 287 -10.85 1.88 9.02
CA LEU A 287 -10.25 1.82 7.70
C LEU A 287 -8.84 1.21 7.73
N ALA A 288 -7.98 1.65 8.66
CA ALA A 288 -6.65 1.08 8.82
C ALA A 288 -6.72 -0.41 9.18
N TRP A 289 -7.64 -0.80 10.06
CA TRP A 289 -7.87 -2.21 10.39
C TRP A 289 -8.38 -3.01 9.18
N LEU A 290 -9.35 -2.49 8.43
CA LEU A 290 -9.87 -3.13 7.22
C LEU A 290 -8.76 -3.32 6.17
N LEU A 291 -7.97 -2.29 5.93
CA LEU A 291 -6.89 -2.32 4.93
C LEU A 291 -5.70 -3.17 5.38
N ALA A 292 -5.39 -3.20 6.68
CA ALA A 292 -4.38 -4.12 7.22
C ALA A 292 -4.84 -5.58 7.15
N SER A 293 -6.14 -5.85 7.31
CA SER A 293 -6.73 -7.20 7.24
C SER A 293 -6.98 -7.66 5.80
N SER A 294 -7.10 -6.74 4.84
CA SER A 294 -7.33 -7.02 3.43
C SER A 294 -6.46 -6.13 2.54
N PRO A 295 -5.13 -6.31 2.60
CA PRO A 295 -4.16 -5.48 1.88
C PRO A 295 -4.36 -5.50 0.37
N THR A 296 -4.97 -6.56 -0.16
CA THR A 296 -5.33 -6.72 -1.57
C THR A 296 -6.33 -5.66 -2.06
N LEU A 297 -7.10 -4.99 -1.18
CA LEU A 297 -8.00 -3.89 -1.57
C LEU A 297 -7.24 -2.70 -2.17
N LEU A 298 -6.07 -2.38 -1.63
CA LEU A 298 -5.17 -1.33 -2.16
C LEU A 298 -4.38 -1.82 -3.38
N CYS A 299 -4.38 -3.13 -3.63
CA CYS A 299 -3.69 -3.81 -4.72
C CYS A 299 -4.65 -4.31 -5.80
N SER A 300 -5.92 -3.88 -5.79
CA SER A 300 -6.96 -4.24 -6.76
C SER A 300 -6.59 -3.85 -8.20
N LEU A 301 -5.76 -2.81 -8.36
CA LEU A 301 -5.05 -2.51 -9.60
C LEU A 301 -3.67 -3.18 -9.56
N SER A 302 -3.64 -4.51 -9.68
CA SER A 302 -2.39 -5.26 -9.69
C SER A 302 -1.65 -5.08 -11.01
N ARG A 303 -0.32 -5.18 -10.96
CA ARG A 303 0.54 -5.27 -12.13
C ARG A 303 1.40 -6.54 -12.03
N HIS A 304 1.74 -7.10 -13.18
CA HIS A 304 2.63 -8.25 -13.25
C HIS A 304 4.07 -7.83 -12.93
N ALA A 305 4.72 -8.61 -12.10
CA ALA A 305 6.12 -8.51 -11.68
C ALA A 305 6.73 -9.92 -11.60
N GLY A 306 7.98 -10.02 -11.15
CA GLY A 306 8.72 -11.28 -11.05
C GLY A 306 9.82 -11.37 -12.09
N VAL A 307 10.03 -12.57 -12.64
CA VAL A 307 10.96 -12.85 -13.73
C VAL A 307 10.19 -13.51 -14.87
N PRO A 308 9.38 -12.76 -15.65
CA PRO A 308 8.45 -13.34 -16.62
C PRO A 308 9.13 -14.17 -17.71
N ARG A 309 10.38 -13.84 -18.07
CA ARG A 309 11.18 -14.64 -19.01
C ARG A 309 11.36 -16.08 -18.55
N ASP A 310 11.43 -16.26 -17.24
CA ASP A 310 11.66 -17.55 -16.60
C ASP A 310 10.35 -18.17 -16.09
N GLY A 311 9.19 -17.59 -16.43
CA GLY A 311 7.88 -18.08 -16.01
C GLY A 311 7.48 -17.69 -14.58
N LEU A 312 8.31 -16.98 -13.82
CA LEU A 312 7.97 -16.54 -12.47
C LEU A 312 7.18 -15.24 -12.49
N GLU A 313 5.90 -15.30 -12.15
CA GLU A 313 5.00 -14.15 -12.14
C GLU A 313 4.47 -13.84 -10.74
N LEU A 314 4.42 -12.56 -10.39
CA LEU A 314 3.84 -12.02 -9.16
C LEU A 314 2.84 -10.93 -9.50
N SER A 315 1.73 -10.87 -8.76
CA SER A 315 0.81 -9.73 -8.83
C SER A 315 1.12 -8.76 -7.69
N ILE A 316 1.79 -7.66 -8.02
CA ILE A 316 2.13 -6.61 -7.05
C ILE A 316 1.21 -5.42 -7.20
N CYS A 317 1.05 -4.64 -6.14
CA CYS A 317 0.22 -3.43 -6.14
C CYS A 317 0.83 -2.39 -7.11
N TRP A 318 0.00 -1.56 -7.75
CA TRP A 318 0.46 -0.49 -8.66
C TRP A 318 1.58 0.38 -8.07
N ARG A 319 1.48 0.67 -6.77
CA ARG A 319 2.46 1.44 -6.01
C ARG A 319 3.84 0.78 -6.02
N MET A 320 3.88 -0.54 -5.82
CA MET A 320 5.12 -1.32 -5.88
C MET A 320 5.69 -1.39 -7.30
N ALA A 321 4.81 -1.52 -8.28
CA ALA A 321 5.20 -1.56 -9.68
C ALA A 321 5.79 -0.23 -10.19
N ASN A 322 5.49 0.89 -9.53
CA ASN A 322 6.09 2.20 -9.82
C ASN A 322 7.45 2.40 -9.15
N HIS A 323 7.86 1.50 -8.26
CA HIS A 323 9.14 1.54 -7.55
C HIS A 323 9.91 0.22 -7.69
N PRO A 324 10.25 -0.20 -8.93
CA PRO A 324 11.15 -1.33 -9.14
C PRO A 324 12.58 -0.94 -8.74
N GLY A 325 13.34 -1.92 -8.27
CA GLY A 325 14.74 -1.77 -7.90
C GLY A 325 15.43 -3.12 -7.83
N SER A 326 16.58 -3.13 -7.17
CA SER A 326 17.30 -4.37 -6.90
C SER A 326 17.70 -4.46 -5.43
N LEU A 327 17.54 -5.64 -4.85
CA LEU A 327 18.01 -5.98 -3.50
C LEU A 327 19.22 -6.92 -3.64
N ALA A 328 20.42 -6.35 -3.53
CA ALA A 328 21.69 -7.08 -3.65
C ALA A 328 21.81 -7.92 -4.96
N GLY A 329 21.19 -7.50 -6.06
CA GLY A 329 21.18 -8.25 -7.33
C GLY A 329 19.94 -9.12 -7.57
N LEU A 330 18.98 -9.15 -6.63
CA LEU A 330 17.64 -9.72 -6.85
C LEU A 330 16.71 -8.63 -7.39
N ASN A 331 15.74 -8.99 -8.24
CA ASN A 331 14.69 -8.03 -8.64
C ASN A 331 13.82 -7.73 -7.43
N ALA A 332 13.57 -6.46 -7.15
CA ALA A 332 12.83 -6.03 -5.96
C ALA A 332 11.83 -4.92 -6.28
N TRP A 333 10.78 -4.82 -5.47
CA TRP A 333 9.73 -3.81 -5.58
C TRP A 333 9.37 -3.26 -4.20
N GLN A 334 9.42 -1.95 -4.05
CA GLN A 334 9.21 -1.23 -2.79
C GLN A 334 7.86 -0.53 -2.79
N VAL A 335 7.25 -0.30 -1.62
CA VAL A 335 5.97 0.45 -1.53
C VAL A 335 6.16 1.98 -1.68
N GLY A 336 7.39 2.47 -1.70
CA GLY A 336 7.70 3.88 -1.87
C GLY A 336 9.20 4.09 -2.06
N PRO A 337 9.62 5.26 -2.55
CA PRO A 337 11.03 5.55 -2.87
C PRO A 337 11.95 5.59 -1.64
N SER A 338 11.39 5.79 -0.45
CA SER A 338 12.11 5.80 0.83
C SER A 338 11.76 4.59 1.69
N SER A 339 11.24 3.52 1.09
CA SER A 339 10.80 2.36 1.85
C SER A 339 11.99 1.45 2.16
N ASP A 340 12.15 1.13 3.44
CA ASP A 340 13.16 0.19 3.93
C ASP A 340 12.68 -1.27 3.81
N SER A 341 11.69 -1.52 2.95
CA SER A 341 11.08 -2.83 2.76
C SER A 341 10.72 -3.09 1.30
N ALA A 342 10.90 -4.33 0.88
CA ALA A 342 10.67 -4.74 -0.49
C ALA A 342 10.18 -6.18 -0.57
N VAL A 343 9.40 -6.48 -1.62
CA VAL A 343 9.23 -7.84 -2.13
C VAL A 343 10.30 -8.08 -3.18
N PHE A 344 10.86 -9.27 -3.22
CA PHE A 344 11.84 -9.67 -4.21
C PHE A 344 11.45 -10.97 -4.92
N ALA A 345 12.01 -11.15 -6.11
CA ALA A 345 11.88 -12.35 -6.90
C ALA A 345 13.16 -12.62 -7.67
N ALA A 346 13.53 -13.89 -7.79
CA ALA A 346 14.65 -14.33 -8.58
C ALA A 346 14.45 -15.76 -9.08
N SER A 347 15.18 -16.08 -10.14
CA SER A 347 15.27 -17.41 -10.73
C SER A 347 16.73 -17.67 -11.08
N HIS A 348 17.21 -18.87 -10.75
CA HIS A 348 18.58 -19.29 -11.03
C HIS A 348 18.61 -20.73 -11.52
N LEU A 349 19.68 -21.10 -12.22
CA LEU A 349 19.95 -22.49 -12.56
C LEU A 349 20.82 -23.12 -11.47
N LEU A 350 20.44 -24.31 -11.04
CA LEU A 350 21.17 -25.18 -10.13
C LEU A 350 22.05 -26.13 -10.94
N ARG A 351 23.27 -26.38 -10.44
CA ARG A 351 24.13 -27.45 -10.98
C ARG A 351 23.65 -28.84 -10.57
N GLN A 352 22.97 -28.94 -9.43
CA GLN A 352 22.39 -30.18 -8.90
C GLN A 352 20.91 -29.94 -8.54
N PRO A 353 19.97 -30.38 -9.39
CA PRO A 353 18.51 -30.20 -9.22
C PRO A 353 17.97 -30.68 -7.89
N ASP A 354 18.45 -31.84 -7.43
CA ASP A 354 17.79 -32.59 -6.35
C ASP A 354 18.12 -32.05 -4.95
N GLN A 355 18.95 -31.01 -4.85
CA GLN A 355 19.39 -30.44 -3.59
C GLN A 355 19.09 -28.93 -3.54
N LEU A 356 17.89 -28.60 -3.06
CA LEU A 356 17.68 -27.30 -2.44
C LEU A 356 18.43 -27.30 -1.10
N ASP A 357 19.72 -26.95 -1.13
CA ASP A 357 20.56 -26.86 0.05
C ASP A 357 20.22 -25.57 0.84
N PRO A 358 19.58 -25.68 2.02
CA PRO A 358 19.25 -24.52 2.83
C PRO A 358 20.49 -23.78 3.35
N GLU A 359 21.65 -24.44 3.36
CA GLU A 359 22.92 -23.86 3.82
C GLU A 359 23.49 -22.89 2.80
N LEU A 360 23.36 -23.18 1.50
CA LEU A 360 23.72 -22.23 0.45
C LEU A 360 22.83 -20.98 0.50
N LEU A 361 21.53 -21.13 0.77
CA LEU A 361 20.63 -20.00 0.97
C LEU A 361 21.01 -19.17 2.20
N HIS A 362 21.41 -19.84 3.28
CA HIS A 362 21.89 -19.19 4.50
C HIS A 362 23.12 -18.33 4.23
N GLN A 363 24.15 -18.90 3.61
CA GLN A 363 25.39 -18.21 3.24
C GLN A 363 25.17 -17.08 2.22
N ASP A 364 24.21 -17.24 1.30
CA ASP A 364 23.79 -16.16 0.38
C ASP A 364 23.23 -14.96 1.17
N TRP A 365 22.38 -15.19 2.16
CA TRP A 365 21.87 -14.11 3.00
C TRP A 365 22.90 -13.50 3.95
N GLU A 366 23.81 -14.28 4.53
CA GLU A 366 24.91 -13.72 5.34
C GLU A 366 25.78 -12.76 4.51
N ARG A 367 26.10 -13.15 3.26
CA ARG A 367 26.84 -12.28 2.33
C ARG A 367 26.06 -11.03 1.95
N ARG A 368 24.77 -11.16 1.63
CA ARG A 368 23.91 -10.03 1.23
C ARG A 368 23.66 -9.05 2.38
N LEU A 369 23.52 -9.56 3.60
CA LEU A 369 23.19 -8.77 4.78
C LEU A 369 24.44 -8.26 5.51
N GLY A 370 25.63 -8.76 5.17
CA GLY A 370 26.91 -8.28 5.66
C GLY A 370 27.22 -8.74 7.09
N GLY A 371 26.72 -9.91 7.50
CA GLY A 371 26.92 -10.42 8.85
C GLY A 371 26.18 -11.73 9.11
N SER A 372 26.37 -12.30 10.31
CA SER A 372 25.69 -13.53 10.69
C SER A 372 24.19 -13.32 10.84
N VAL A 373 23.41 -14.27 10.32
CA VAL A 373 21.95 -14.26 10.39
C VAL A 373 21.47 -15.51 11.13
N THR A 374 20.31 -15.45 11.77
CA THR A 374 19.66 -16.64 12.30
C THR A 374 18.67 -17.16 11.27
N ARG A 375 18.81 -18.42 10.86
CA ARG A 375 17.86 -19.11 9.96
C ARG A 375 16.83 -19.88 10.77
N THR A 376 15.56 -19.78 10.40
CA THR A 376 14.49 -20.63 10.95
C THR A 376 13.61 -21.13 9.80
N GLU A 377 13.39 -22.44 9.71
CA GLU A 377 12.44 -23.01 8.74
C GLU A 377 11.01 -22.77 9.21
N VAL A 378 10.14 -22.35 8.29
CA VAL A 378 8.75 -21.98 8.57
C VAL A 378 7.84 -22.60 7.51
N SER A 379 6.53 -22.60 7.78
CA SER A 379 5.55 -23.08 6.81
C SER A 379 5.54 -22.16 5.58
N ALA A 380 5.61 -22.76 4.39
CA ALA A 380 5.50 -22.01 3.15
C ALA A 380 4.08 -21.51 2.92
N LEU A 381 3.95 -20.44 2.12
CA LEU A 381 2.65 -19.81 1.86
C LEU A 381 1.82 -20.60 0.83
N GLN A 382 2.44 -21.53 0.12
CA GLN A 382 1.86 -22.33 -0.97
C GLN A 382 2.45 -23.74 -1.00
N GLU A 383 1.68 -24.67 -1.55
CA GLU A 383 2.09 -26.06 -1.73
C GLU A 383 3.27 -26.19 -2.73
N GLY A 384 4.20 -27.09 -2.44
CA GLY A 384 5.40 -27.32 -3.25
C GLY A 384 6.52 -26.29 -3.04
N TRP A 385 6.35 -25.34 -2.13
CA TRP A 385 7.39 -24.39 -1.71
C TRP A 385 7.96 -24.77 -0.35
N ARG A 386 9.24 -24.42 -0.11
CA ARG A 386 9.87 -24.45 1.22
C ARG A 386 10.21 -23.02 1.64
N ALA A 387 10.11 -22.70 2.92
CA ALA A 387 10.24 -21.33 3.40
C ALA A 387 11.10 -21.20 4.65
N TRP A 388 11.77 -20.05 4.74
CA TRP A 388 12.65 -19.70 5.85
C TRP A 388 12.51 -18.23 6.21
N THR A 389 12.78 -17.94 7.48
CA THR A 389 13.07 -16.59 7.94
C THR A 389 14.55 -16.45 8.25
N PHE A 390 15.10 -15.29 7.89
CA PHE A 390 16.47 -14.89 8.20
C PHE A 390 16.45 -13.58 8.97
N THR A 391 17.06 -13.55 10.15
CA THR A 391 17.05 -12.36 11.03
C THR A 391 18.47 -11.98 11.45
N GLY A 392 18.81 -10.69 11.42
CA GLY A 392 20.11 -10.19 11.86
C GLY A 392 20.19 -8.67 11.87
N GLN A 393 20.85 -8.06 12.88
CA GLN A 393 21.12 -6.61 13.00
C GLN A 393 20.01 -5.67 12.46
N ASN A 394 18.76 -5.82 12.95
CA ASN A 394 17.55 -5.08 12.54
C ASN A 394 16.98 -5.39 11.15
N ARG A 395 17.49 -6.39 10.46
CA ARG A 395 16.98 -6.86 9.17
C ARG A 395 16.22 -8.16 9.37
N SER A 396 15.12 -8.29 8.65
CA SER A 396 14.32 -9.51 8.61
C SER A 396 13.96 -9.83 7.17
N VAL A 397 14.14 -11.10 6.82
CA VAL A 397 13.83 -11.64 5.51
C VAL A 397 12.92 -12.83 5.70
N PHE A 398 11.88 -12.90 4.90
CA PHE A 398 11.15 -14.13 4.64
C PHE A 398 11.44 -14.52 3.20
N GLU A 399 11.89 -15.75 2.98
CA GLU A 399 12.08 -16.30 1.64
C GLU A 399 11.36 -17.64 1.54
N GLN A 400 10.70 -17.87 0.41
CA GLN A 400 10.30 -19.20 -0.01
C GLN A 400 10.88 -19.54 -1.38
N ALA A 401 11.28 -20.78 -1.54
CA ALA A 401 11.88 -21.29 -2.76
C ALA A 401 11.21 -22.60 -3.21
N ARG A 402 11.21 -22.81 -4.53
CA ARG A 402 10.74 -24.02 -5.20
C ARG A 402 11.71 -24.39 -6.32
N VAL A 403 11.99 -25.68 -6.45
CA VAL A 403 12.85 -26.21 -7.51
C VAL A 403 11.96 -26.94 -8.53
N GLU A 404 12.17 -26.65 -9.81
CA GLU A 404 11.58 -27.38 -10.95
C GLU A 404 12.69 -27.72 -11.95
N GLY A 405 13.03 -29.01 -12.04
CA GLY A 405 14.19 -29.46 -12.80
C GLY A 405 15.47 -28.79 -12.30
N ILE A 406 16.26 -28.22 -13.21
CA ILE A 406 17.49 -27.51 -12.86
C ILE A 406 17.25 -26.07 -12.38
N ARG A 407 16.00 -25.61 -12.25
CA ARG A 407 15.69 -24.22 -11.93
C ARG A 407 15.19 -24.05 -10.52
N ILE A 408 15.75 -23.06 -9.81
CA ILE A 408 15.24 -22.60 -8.52
C ILE A 408 14.52 -21.26 -8.69
N TYR A 409 13.29 -21.19 -8.21
CA TYR A 409 12.53 -19.96 -8.06
C TYR A 409 12.58 -19.50 -6.61
N ARG A 410 12.90 -18.23 -6.40
CA ARG A 410 13.05 -17.61 -5.08
C ARG A 410 12.16 -16.39 -5.02
N ILE A 411 11.31 -16.31 -4.00
CA ILE A 411 10.50 -15.12 -3.75
C ILE A 411 10.47 -14.84 -2.26
N GLY A 412 10.32 -13.58 -1.90
CA GLY A 412 10.31 -13.22 -0.50
C GLY A 412 10.07 -11.75 -0.26
N TRP A 413 10.12 -11.38 1.00
CA TRP A 413 10.14 -9.99 1.43
C TRP A 413 11.30 -9.72 2.36
N TYR A 414 11.71 -8.47 2.38
CA TYR A 414 12.83 -7.93 3.15
C TYR A 414 12.38 -6.67 3.87
N THR A 415 12.86 -6.45 5.10
CA THR A 415 12.64 -5.22 5.87
C THR A 415 13.83 -4.91 6.78
N GLU A 416 14.21 -3.63 6.90
CA GLU A 416 15.14 -3.12 7.92
C GLU A 416 14.42 -2.62 9.20
N ARG A 417 13.12 -2.89 9.29
CA ARG A 417 12.27 -2.52 10.42
C ARG A 417 11.79 -3.77 11.16
N SER A 418 11.35 -3.56 12.40
CA SER A 418 10.61 -4.56 13.15
C SER A 418 9.39 -5.06 12.36
N VAL A 419 9.22 -6.37 12.31
CA VAL A 419 8.11 -7.02 11.61
C VAL A 419 6.85 -6.88 12.47
N THR A 420 5.92 -6.04 12.04
CA THR A 420 4.57 -5.95 12.62
C THR A 420 3.65 -6.98 11.94
N PRO A 421 2.59 -7.46 12.62
CA PRO A 421 1.62 -8.38 12.01
C PRO A 421 1.01 -7.84 10.70
N SER A 422 0.73 -6.54 10.64
CA SER A 422 0.15 -5.89 9.45
C SER A 422 1.13 -5.80 8.29
N ARG A 423 2.42 -5.54 8.54
CA ARG A 423 3.48 -5.56 7.52
C ARG A 423 3.68 -6.96 6.98
N GLN A 424 3.76 -7.96 7.86
CA GLN A 424 3.87 -9.36 7.47
C GLN A 424 2.68 -9.80 6.61
N ALA A 425 1.45 -9.55 7.08
CA ALA A 425 0.24 -9.90 6.35
C ALA A 425 0.17 -9.26 4.96
N PHE A 426 0.59 -7.99 4.83
CA PHE A 426 0.67 -7.29 3.55
C PHE A 426 1.60 -8.00 2.57
N TYR A 427 2.85 -8.26 2.96
CA TYR A 427 3.82 -8.87 2.05
C TYR A 427 3.52 -10.33 1.75
N GLU A 428 3.04 -11.11 2.73
CA GLU A 428 2.60 -12.48 2.48
C GLU A 428 1.39 -12.55 1.54
N ALA A 429 0.47 -11.59 1.62
CA ALA A 429 -0.64 -11.51 0.66
C ALA A 429 -0.15 -11.29 -0.77
N VAL A 430 0.92 -10.49 -0.97
CA VAL A 430 1.57 -10.32 -2.28
C VAL A 430 2.22 -11.63 -2.73
N LEU A 431 2.98 -12.30 -1.85
CA LEU A 431 3.67 -13.56 -2.19
C LEU A 431 2.71 -14.71 -2.50
N LYS A 432 1.51 -14.72 -1.91
CA LYS A 432 0.43 -15.67 -2.24
C LYS A 432 -0.10 -15.54 -3.68
N THR A 433 0.24 -14.46 -4.38
CA THR A 433 -0.17 -14.26 -5.78
C THR A 433 0.77 -14.89 -6.80
N VAL A 434 1.90 -15.48 -6.34
CA VAL A 434 2.89 -16.05 -7.26
C VAL A 434 2.25 -17.12 -8.15
N ARG A 435 2.67 -17.15 -9.41
CA ARG A 435 2.32 -18.18 -10.37
C ARG A 435 3.57 -18.55 -11.15
N LEU A 436 3.74 -19.85 -11.38
CA LEU A 436 4.70 -20.38 -12.33
C LEU A 436 3.96 -20.61 -13.64
N SER A 437 4.33 -19.84 -14.65
CA SER A 437 3.83 -19.90 -16.03
C SER A 437 4.88 -20.54 -16.93
N GLU A 438 4.51 -20.86 -18.17
CA GLU A 438 5.45 -21.39 -19.15
C GLU A 438 6.58 -20.38 -19.42
N PRO A 439 7.86 -20.73 -19.16
CA PRO A 439 8.99 -19.84 -19.44
C PRO A 439 9.06 -19.46 -20.92
N ALA A 440 9.56 -18.26 -21.21
CA ALA A 440 9.61 -17.73 -22.58
C ALA A 440 10.45 -18.61 -23.52
N GLU A 441 11.53 -19.20 -23.00
CA GLU A 441 12.36 -20.14 -23.75
C GLU A 441 11.58 -21.40 -24.11
N LEU A 442 10.89 -22.03 -23.15
CA LEU A 442 10.08 -23.22 -23.40
C LEU A 442 8.98 -22.92 -24.41
N LYS A 443 8.28 -21.79 -24.25
CA LYS A 443 7.26 -21.34 -25.20
C LYS A 443 7.83 -21.18 -26.61
N SER A 444 8.99 -20.55 -26.75
CA SER A 444 9.67 -20.37 -28.03
C SER A 444 10.04 -21.71 -28.68
N ARG A 445 10.60 -22.66 -27.90
CA ARG A 445 10.96 -24.00 -28.41
C ARG A 445 9.72 -24.80 -28.80
N ARG A 446 8.64 -24.72 -28.01
CA ARG A 446 7.33 -25.34 -28.33
C ARG A 446 6.73 -24.79 -29.63
N GLU A 447 6.76 -23.48 -29.83
CA GLU A 447 6.26 -22.84 -31.05
C GLU A 447 7.13 -23.16 -32.28
N ALA A 448 8.44 -23.29 -32.12
CA ALA A 448 9.34 -23.72 -33.19
C ALA A 448 9.09 -25.18 -33.57
N TRP A 449 8.93 -26.05 -32.57
CA TRP A 449 8.61 -27.46 -32.77
C TRP A 449 7.22 -27.66 -33.38
N SER A 450 6.20 -26.91 -32.96
CA SER A 450 4.84 -27.07 -33.48
C SER A 450 4.71 -26.76 -34.97
N LYS A 451 5.57 -25.89 -35.51
CA LYS A 451 5.64 -25.56 -36.94
C LYS A 451 6.33 -26.64 -37.77
N LEU A 452 7.25 -27.40 -37.18
CA LEU A 452 8.11 -28.37 -37.85
C LEU A 452 8.28 -29.63 -36.98
N GLN A 453 7.19 -30.35 -36.75
CA GLN A 453 7.19 -31.52 -35.84
C GLN A 453 8.05 -32.68 -36.35
N ASP A 454 8.28 -32.76 -37.66
CA ASP A 454 9.13 -33.78 -38.29
C ASP A 454 10.63 -33.44 -38.21
N SER A 455 10.99 -32.23 -37.74
CA SER A 455 12.38 -31.83 -37.57
C SER A 455 12.96 -32.51 -36.32
N PRO A 456 14.00 -33.37 -36.47
CA PRO A 456 14.59 -34.05 -35.33
C PRO A 456 15.29 -33.06 -34.38
N GLN A 457 15.97 -32.06 -34.94
CA GLN A 457 16.59 -30.98 -34.17
C GLN A 457 15.57 -30.25 -33.28
N ARG A 458 14.43 -29.82 -33.84
CA ARG A 458 13.41 -29.10 -33.06
C ARG A 458 12.77 -29.98 -31.98
N THR A 459 12.60 -31.26 -32.28
CA THR A 459 12.06 -32.24 -31.33
C THR A 459 13.01 -32.44 -30.16
N PHE A 460 14.31 -32.57 -30.44
CA PHE A 460 15.33 -32.69 -29.41
C PHE A 460 15.46 -31.41 -28.58
N GLU A 461 15.60 -30.24 -29.23
CA GLU A 461 15.69 -28.94 -28.56
C GLU A 461 14.49 -28.69 -27.64
N TYR A 462 13.27 -29.07 -28.04
CA TYR A 462 12.10 -28.93 -27.19
C TYR A 462 12.10 -29.94 -26.02
N GLY A 463 12.55 -31.17 -26.26
CA GLY A 463 12.77 -32.18 -25.21
C GLY A 463 13.77 -31.74 -24.15
N GLU A 464 14.90 -31.14 -24.55
CA GLU A 464 15.90 -30.59 -23.62
C GLU A 464 15.31 -29.49 -22.74
N ALA A 465 14.53 -28.56 -23.30
CA ALA A 465 13.91 -27.51 -22.48
C ALA A 465 12.85 -28.05 -21.51
N LEU A 466 12.17 -29.16 -21.85
CA LEU A 466 11.27 -29.85 -20.92
C LEU A 466 12.05 -30.56 -19.82
N GLN A 467 13.18 -31.18 -20.15
CA GLN A 467 14.09 -31.80 -19.19
C GLN A 467 14.62 -30.77 -18.19
N ASP A 468 15.04 -29.59 -18.66
CA ASP A 468 15.55 -28.50 -17.80
C ASP A 468 14.52 -28.02 -16.77
N LEU A 469 13.22 -28.14 -17.09
CA LEU A 469 12.11 -27.78 -16.19
C LEU A 469 11.59 -28.98 -15.37
N GLY A 470 12.23 -30.14 -15.48
CA GLY A 470 11.84 -31.34 -14.75
C GLY A 470 10.58 -32.03 -15.29
N ARG A 471 10.12 -31.66 -16.49
CA ARG A 471 8.97 -32.31 -17.19
C ARG A 471 9.44 -33.57 -17.90
N TYR A 472 10.01 -34.50 -17.12
CA TYR A 472 10.76 -35.64 -17.63
C TYR A 472 9.92 -36.60 -18.49
N ASP A 473 8.68 -36.91 -18.13
CA ASP A 473 7.84 -37.82 -18.93
C ASP A 473 7.58 -37.27 -20.34
N GLU A 474 7.35 -35.96 -20.46
CA GLU A 474 7.13 -35.30 -21.75
C GLU A 474 8.43 -35.22 -22.56
N ALA A 475 9.55 -34.93 -21.91
CA ALA A 475 10.87 -34.96 -22.54
C ALA A 475 11.20 -36.35 -23.09
N LEU A 476 11.03 -37.40 -22.27
CA LEU A 476 11.25 -38.80 -22.64
C LEU A 476 10.36 -39.22 -23.82
N ALA A 477 9.11 -38.76 -23.87
CA ALA A 477 8.20 -39.05 -24.98
C ALA A 477 8.66 -38.42 -26.31
N LEU A 478 9.25 -37.21 -26.27
CA LEU A 478 9.83 -36.57 -27.45
C LEU A 478 11.11 -37.27 -27.89
N PHE A 479 12.00 -37.58 -26.94
CA PHE A 479 13.24 -38.29 -27.24
C PHE A 479 12.98 -39.69 -27.83
N ALA A 480 11.96 -40.41 -27.35
CA ALA A 480 11.58 -41.71 -27.89
C ALA A 480 11.18 -41.65 -29.39
N ARG A 481 10.68 -40.52 -29.89
CA ARG A 481 10.36 -40.35 -31.32
C ARG A 481 11.59 -40.35 -32.22
N LEU A 482 12.76 -40.04 -31.66
CA LEU A 482 14.02 -39.93 -32.39
C LEU A 482 14.83 -41.23 -32.35
N GLU A 483 14.41 -42.21 -31.56
CA GLU A 483 15.14 -43.45 -31.29
C GLU A 483 15.39 -44.32 -32.54
N THR A 484 14.48 -44.33 -33.50
CA THR A 484 14.52 -45.24 -34.66
C THR A 484 15.12 -44.59 -35.91
N ARG A 485 15.72 -43.41 -35.76
CA ARG A 485 16.35 -42.67 -36.86
C ARG A 485 17.77 -43.17 -37.12
N ASP A 486 18.29 -42.84 -38.30
CA ASP A 486 19.65 -43.15 -38.76
C ASP A 486 20.37 -41.85 -39.16
N ASP A 487 20.16 -40.75 -38.43
CA ASP A 487 20.67 -39.40 -38.75
C ASP A 487 21.47 -38.74 -37.63
N GLY A 488 21.93 -39.52 -36.65
CA GLY A 488 22.70 -39.09 -35.49
C GLY A 488 21.84 -38.72 -34.28
N TRP A 489 20.60 -38.26 -34.49
CA TRP A 489 19.70 -37.85 -33.41
C TRP A 489 19.21 -39.02 -32.56
N GLU A 490 19.28 -40.24 -33.07
CA GLU A 490 19.06 -41.46 -32.30
C GLU A 490 20.04 -41.60 -31.14
N TRP A 491 21.29 -41.17 -31.31
CA TRP A 491 22.30 -41.21 -30.25
C TRP A 491 22.10 -40.11 -29.23
N GLU A 492 21.90 -38.87 -29.67
CA GLU A 492 21.65 -37.71 -28.81
C GLU A 492 20.41 -37.93 -27.93
N SER A 493 19.29 -38.34 -28.54
CA SER A 493 18.05 -38.62 -27.82
C SER A 493 18.20 -39.79 -26.84
N THR A 494 18.95 -40.83 -27.20
CA THR A 494 19.22 -41.98 -26.33
C THR A 494 20.07 -41.58 -25.13
N ARG A 495 21.13 -40.80 -25.33
CA ARG A 495 21.98 -40.24 -24.25
C ARG A 495 21.14 -39.43 -23.27
N ALA A 496 20.30 -38.51 -23.75
CA ALA A 496 19.39 -37.73 -22.92
C ALA A 496 18.40 -38.60 -22.11
N ARG A 497 17.83 -39.63 -22.72
CA ARG A 497 16.93 -40.58 -22.01
C ARG A 497 17.67 -41.37 -20.93
N PHE A 498 18.90 -41.82 -21.20
CA PHE A 498 19.72 -42.51 -20.21
C PHE A 498 20.05 -41.61 -19.02
N GLN A 499 20.42 -40.35 -19.27
CA GLN A 499 20.68 -39.35 -18.23
C GLN A 499 19.44 -39.09 -17.34
N ILE A 500 18.27 -38.81 -17.94
CA ILE A 500 17.03 -38.58 -17.18
C ILE A 500 16.74 -39.78 -16.29
N CYS A 501 16.87 -40.98 -16.85
CA CYS A 501 16.44 -42.18 -16.19
C CYS A 501 17.43 -42.75 -15.17
N SER A 502 18.70 -42.37 -15.23
CA SER A 502 19.63 -42.69 -14.16
C SER A 502 19.35 -41.84 -12.92
N ALA A 503 18.99 -40.57 -13.12
CA ALA A 503 18.57 -39.66 -12.05
C ALA A 503 17.16 -40.02 -11.51
N HIS A 504 16.23 -40.40 -12.41
CA HIS A 504 14.82 -40.65 -12.09
C HIS A 504 14.37 -42.07 -12.51
N PRO A 505 14.94 -43.14 -11.91
CA PRO A 505 14.74 -44.51 -12.38
C PRO A 505 13.29 -45.01 -12.27
N ARG A 506 12.48 -44.38 -11.42
CA ARG A 506 11.09 -44.78 -11.16
C ARG A 506 10.06 -44.26 -12.19
N LEU A 507 10.45 -43.41 -13.14
CA LEU A 507 9.53 -42.92 -14.17
C LEU A 507 9.05 -44.07 -15.05
N VAL A 508 7.78 -44.07 -15.47
CA VAL A 508 7.23 -45.18 -16.27
C VAL A 508 7.91 -45.28 -17.64
N ALA A 509 8.18 -44.14 -18.27
CA ALA A 509 8.88 -44.05 -19.55
C ALA A 509 10.34 -44.52 -19.51
N CYS A 510 10.87 -44.72 -18.30
CA CYS A 510 12.16 -45.35 -18.08
C CYS A 510 12.08 -46.89 -18.23
N GLY A 511 10.93 -47.53 -18.04
CA GLY A 511 10.78 -48.96 -18.29
C GLY A 511 10.87 -49.36 -19.77
N GLY A 512 11.18 -50.63 -20.05
CA GLY A 512 11.13 -51.23 -21.39
C GLY A 512 12.46 -51.81 -21.89
N THR A 513 12.41 -52.50 -23.04
CA THR A 513 13.56 -53.20 -23.63
C THR A 513 14.54 -52.29 -24.37
N TRP A 514 14.13 -51.05 -24.69
CA TRP A 514 14.93 -50.08 -25.45
C TRP A 514 16.35 -49.90 -24.88
N ARG A 515 16.50 -49.89 -23.55
CA ARG A 515 17.82 -49.77 -22.91
C ARG A 515 18.73 -50.95 -23.17
N GLU A 516 18.19 -52.15 -23.10
CA GLU A 516 18.96 -53.37 -23.33
C GLU A 516 19.39 -53.45 -24.80
N ASP A 517 18.53 -52.98 -25.69
CA ASP A 517 18.82 -52.91 -27.12
C ASP A 517 19.90 -51.86 -27.42
N TRP A 518 19.82 -50.67 -26.79
CA TRP A 518 20.84 -49.64 -26.93
C TRP A 518 22.16 -49.97 -26.24
N LEU A 519 22.15 -50.70 -25.12
CA LEU A 519 23.37 -51.18 -24.48
C LEU A 519 24.14 -52.22 -25.32
N LYS A 520 23.43 -52.97 -26.18
CA LYS A 520 24.05 -53.87 -27.16
C LYS A 520 24.62 -53.09 -28.35
N LYS A 521 23.98 -51.98 -28.75
CA LYS A 521 24.41 -51.12 -29.86
C LYS A 521 25.57 -50.18 -29.50
N ALA A 522 25.58 -49.63 -28.28
CA ALA A 522 26.59 -48.69 -27.81
C ALA A 522 27.99 -49.30 -27.82
N THR A 523 28.97 -48.56 -28.33
CA THR A 523 30.38 -48.96 -28.31
C THR A 523 30.93 -48.95 -26.87
N LEU A 524 32.10 -49.53 -26.64
CA LEU A 524 32.71 -49.55 -25.29
C LEU A 524 33.08 -48.15 -24.79
N GLU A 525 33.29 -47.20 -25.69
CA GLU A 525 33.70 -45.81 -25.42
C GLU A 525 32.50 -44.86 -25.23
N ASP A 526 31.25 -45.31 -25.42
CA ASP A 526 30.05 -44.48 -25.21
C ASP A 526 29.73 -44.29 -23.71
N VAL A 527 30.59 -43.55 -23.02
CA VAL A 527 30.50 -43.25 -21.58
C VAL A 527 29.15 -42.64 -21.22
N GLU A 528 28.62 -41.73 -22.05
CA GLU A 528 27.34 -41.04 -21.84
C GLU A 528 26.12 -41.96 -21.84
N ILE A 529 26.22 -43.17 -22.40
CA ILE A 529 25.17 -44.21 -22.31
C ILE A 529 25.50 -45.20 -21.20
N ARG A 530 26.75 -45.65 -21.12
CA ARG A 530 27.16 -46.73 -20.22
C ARG A 530 27.14 -46.31 -18.74
N MET A 531 27.59 -45.09 -18.42
CA MET A 531 27.61 -44.61 -17.03
C MET A 531 26.20 -44.45 -16.45
N PRO A 532 25.26 -43.73 -17.09
CA PRO A 532 23.88 -43.68 -16.61
C PRO A 532 23.21 -45.06 -16.58
N ALA A 533 23.54 -45.95 -17.51
CA ALA A 533 23.01 -47.31 -17.51
C ALA A 533 23.47 -48.13 -16.29
N ILE A 534 24.74 -48.00 -15.86
CA ILE A 534 25.23 -48.63 -14.63
C ILE A 534 24.44 -48.12 -13.43
N GLN A 535 24.29 -46.80 -13.30
CA GLN A 535 23.50 -46.18 -12.22
C GLN A 535 22.07 -46.71 -12.19
N TRP A 536 21.41 -46.79 -13.34
CA TRP A 536 20.07 -47.36 -13.45
C TRP A 536 20.03 -48.85 -13.06
N LEU A 537 20.96 -49.68 -13.57
CA LEU A 537 21.02 -51.11 -13.22
C LEU A 537 21.19 -51.32 -11.71
N VAL A 538 21.99 -50.47 -11.07
CA VAL A 538 22.12 -50.45 -9.60
C VAL A 538 20.80 -50.06 -8.94
N ALA A 539 20.12 -49.02 -9.42
CA ALA A 539 18.84 -48.57 -8.88
C ALA A 539 17.73 -49.64 -8.96
N GLU A 540 17.72 -50.46 -10.02
CA GLU A 540 16.81 -51.62 -10.17
C GLU A 540 17.24 -52.85 -9.36
N GLY A 541 18.42 -52.83 -8.74
CA GLY A 541 18.99 -53.99 -8.06
C GLY A 541 19.59 -55.06 -8.98
N ARG A 542 19.79 -54.76 -10.27
CA ARG A 542 20.46 -55.63 -11.25
C ARG A 542 21.99 -55.54 -11.09
N CYS A 543 22.47 -55.71 -9.86
CA CYS A 543 23.86 -55.54 -9.48
C CYS A 543 24.88 -56.40 -10.26
N PRO A 544 24.60 -57.68 -10.61
CA PRO A 544 25.52 -58.47 -11.45
C PRO A 544 25.73 -57.87 -12.84
N GLU A 545 24.68 -57.29 -13.40
CA GLU A 545 24.71 -56.66 -14.73
C GLU A 545 25.40 -55.31 -14.66
N ALA A 546 25.14 -54.51 -13.62
CA ALA A 546 25.84 -53.26 -13.35
C ALA A 546 27.36 -53.49 -13.24
N ARG A 547 27.80 -54.51 -12.50
CA ARG A 547 29.22 -54.89 -12.39
C ARG A 547 29.81 -55.34 -13.73
N THR A 548 29.02 -56.04 -14.55
CA THR A 548 29.46 -56.46 -15.89
C THR A 548 29.67 -55.26 -16.81
N GLN A 549 28.79 -54.28 -16.76
CA GLN A 549 28.94 -53.04 -17.53
C GLN A 549 30.10 -52.18 -16.99
N ALA A 550 30.28 -52.10 -15.67
CA ALA A 550 31.39 -51.37 -15.05
C ALA A 550 32.76 -51.93 -15.45
N ARG A 551 32.93 -53.26 -15.47
CA ARG A 551 34.18 -53.90 -15.95
C ARG A 551 34.53 -53.53 -17.38
N ARG A 552 33.53 -53.26 -18.22
CA ARG A 552 33.74 -52.86 -19.62
C ARG A 552 34.24 -51.43 -19.77
N LEU A 553 34.11 -50.61 -18.72
CA LEU A 553 34.62 -49.24 -18.67
C LEU A 553 36.01 -49.15 -18.02
N GLU A 554 36.56 -50.27 -17.52
CA GLU A 554 37.92 -50.29 -16.96
C GLU A 554 38.95 -49.91 -18.03
N GLY A 555 39.72 -48.86 -17.76
CA GLY A 555 40.75 -48.36 -18.67
C GLY A 555 40.27 -47.38 -19.75
N VAL A 556 38.99 -47.01 -19.76
CA VAL A 556 38.49 -45.90 -20.59
C VAL A 556 38.96 -44.57 -19.98
N PRO A 557 39.72 -43.72 -20.70
CA PRO A 557 40.33 -42.51 -20.14
C PRO A 557 39.34 -41.48 -19.57
N GLU A 558 38.11 -41.47 -20.09
CA GLU A 558 37.06 -40.50 -19.76
C GLU A 558 36.25 -40.88 -18.50
N VAL A 559 36.46 -42.10 -17.97
CA VAL A 559 35.70 -42.62 -16.83
C VAL A 559 36.52 -42.48 -15.56
N ASP A 560 35.97 -41.82 -14.54
CA ASP A 560 36.56 -41.78 -13.20
C ASP A 560 36.30 -43.11 -12.47
N PRO A 561 37.33 -43.91 -12.14
CA PRO A 561 37.16 -45.17 -11.43
C PRO A 561 36.50 -45.02 -10.05
N GLU A 562 36.69 -43.88 -9.37
CA GLU A 562 36.08 -43.64 -8.06
C GLU A 562 34.58 -43.37 -8.17
N GLU A 563 34.13 -42.71 -9.25
CA GLU A 563 32.69 -42.52 -9.52
C GLU A 563 32.00 -43.88 -9.72
N VAL A 564 32.58 -44.77 -10.54
CA VAL A 564 32.05 -46.12 -10.78
C VAL A 564 31.96 -46.92 -9.48
N LYS A 565 32.99 -46.84 -8.64
CA LYS A 565 33.04 -47.51 -7.34
C LYS A 565 31.99 -46.95 -6.39
N GLN A 566 31.78 -45.63 -6.37
CA GLN A 566 30.75 -44.99 -5.57
C GLN A 566 29.35 -45.45 -6.01
N ILE A 567 29.08 -45.52 -7.30
CA ILE A 567 27.80 -46.02 -7.85
C ILE A 567 27.57 -47.48 -7.42
N LEU A 568 28.59 -48.35 -7.54
CA LEU A 568 28.47 -49.76 -7.20
C LEU A 568 28.41 -50.05 -5.69
N SER A 569 28.81 -49.10 -4.84
CA SER A 569 28.75 -49.27 -3.38
C SER A 569 27.33 -49.53 -2.86
N ILE A 570 26.31 -49.02 -3.56
CA ILE A 570 24.89 -49.26 -3.27
C ILE A 570 24.53 -50.75 -3.40
N CYS A 571 25.23 -51.48 -4.28
CA CYS A 571 25.07 -52.92 -4.45
C CYS A 571 25.75 -53.75 -3.35
N GLU A 572 26.53 -53.13 -2.46
CA GLU A 572 27.25 -53.78 -1.36
C GLU A 572 26.59 -53.52 0.01
N ALA A 573 25.67 -52.56 0.09
CA ALA A 573 24.87 -52.32 1.28
C ALA A 573 23.85 -53.46 1.51
N PRO A 574 23.74 -54.02 2.73
CA PRO A 574 22.67 -54.97 3.04
C PRO A 574 21.32 -54.25 2.93
N ARG A 575 20.41 -54.79 2.11
CA ARG A 575 19.05 -54.27 1.89
C ARG A 575 18.16 -54.42 3.11
#